data_AF-A0A9D4D117-F1
#
_entry.id   AF-A0A9D4D117-F1
#
_cell.length_a   1.000
_cell.length_b   1.000
_cell.length_c   1.000
_cell.angle_alpha   90.00
_cell.angle_beta   90.00
_cell.angle_gamma   90.00
#
_symmetry.space_group_name_H-M   'P 1'
#
loop_
_entity.id
_entity.type
_entity.pdbx_description
1 polymer ?
#
loop_
_entity_poly.entity_id
_entity_poly.type
_entity_poly.pdbx_seq_one_letter_code
_entity_poly.pdbx_strand_id
1 'polypeptide(L)'
;MGYKEELYPLHGDTMLDDETGKSLRALTVFSLCIRYMVEDMTAMYKQQVSGMDPKNIHWVLTVPAIWDDAAKQFMRHAAEEAGISGSNLSIALEPEAASIYCRQLPVHVDEQGRFSRFQTGTKYVVLDAGGGTIDITVHEICDGGHLKELYKATGGAWGGTVVDNAFLDFIETLIGKDMLMRFKEENMEDFIDFLRDFELKKRASESTRKENVTIKIPFDLIELVNSKVKSSPYNKQVTLAGDKLRMDISVFRLFFKESIDNIVMHVKDLLGNSEASGVEAILMVGGYSESPILKETIQKEFPRMNIIIPPEPSLAILTGAVIFGHCPHLIEQRVSKFIYGVKLKREFVKGRDPKEKRIKTDAGIRCDDHFHIMVQSGEPLSIDDYQFEERFPISFIYQKFVKVELYTTTIKHVKFVTDKGCKRIGSVTVPVSGRGIDRRVIIRLKFGGTELRLECEEEDTGLITSKFIDSFD
;
A
#
# COMPACT_ATOMS: atom_id res chain seq x y z
N MET A 1 -17.30 1.16 -0.57
CA MET A 1 -16.60 1.82 0.56
C MET A 1 -15.13 1.43 0.52
N GLY A 2 -14.25 2.39 0.29
CA GLY A 2 -12.80 2.18 0.29
C GLY A 2 -12.22 2.47 1.67
N TYR A 3 -12.05 1.44 2.49
CA TYR A 3 -11.53 1.55 3.85
C TYR A 3 -9.99 1.62 3.93
N LYS A 4 -9.28 1.85 2.81
CA LYS A 4 -7.81 1.64 2.76
C LYS A 4 -7.01 2.61 3.64
N GLU A 5 -7.50 3.83 3.95
CA GLU A 5 -6.74 4.82 4.74
C GLU A 5 -7.29 5.12 6.14
N GLU A 6 -8.61 5.01 6.39
CA GLU A 6 -9.16 5.13 7.75
C GLU A 6 -8.64 4.05 8.71
N LEU A 7 -8.08 2.96 8.15
CA LEU A 7 -7.61 1.80 8.89
C LEU A 7 -6.10 1.79 9.16
N TYR A 8 -5.34 2.73 8.60
CA TYR A 8 -3.88 2.75 8.76
C TYR A 8 -3.47 3.59 9.99
N PRO A 9 -2.63 3.07 10.91
CA PRO A 9 -1.90 1.80 10.85
C PRO A 9 -2.74 0.56 11.25
N LEU A 10 -2.65 -0.51 10.45
CA LEU A 10 -3.23 -1.81 10.76
C LEU A 10 -2.28 -2.63 11.65
N HIS A 11 -2.75 -2.98 12.84
CA HIS A 11 -2.10 -3.89 13.78
C HIS A 11 -3.07 -4.96 14.31
N GLY A 12 -2.55 -5.98 15.01
CA GLY A 12 -3.34 -7.13 15.47
C GLY A 12 -4.56 -6.80 16.34
N ASP A 13 -4.52 -5.67 17.04
CA ASP A 13 -5.58 -5.23 17.96
C ASP A 13 -6.48 -4.14 17.38
N THR A 14 -6.39 -3.88 16.06
CA THR A 14 -7.23 -2.86 15.41
C THR A 14 -8.70 -3.27 15.48
N MET A 15 -9.56 -2.33 15.91
CA MET A 15 -11.01 -2.48 15.93
C MET A 15 -11.63 -1.64 14.82
N LEU A 16 -12.66 -2.18 14.16
CA LEU A 16 -13.45 -1.51 13.13
C LEU A 16 -14.85 -1.30 13.66
N ASP A 17 -15.35 -0.07 13.58
CA ASP A 17 -16.72 0.25 13.90
C ASP A 17 -17.58 0.21 12.63
N ASP A 18 -18.74 -0.43 12.72
CA ASP A 18 -19.77 -0.30 11.69
C ASP A 18 -20.53 1.04 11.83
N GLU A 19 -21.38 1.33 10.86
CA GLU A 19 -22.21 2.54 10.84
C GLU A 19 -23.21 2.64 12.01
N THR A 20 -23.45 1.54 12.72
CA THR A 20 -24.27 1.50 13.95
C THR A 20 -23.45 1.65 15.23
N GLY A 21 -22.12 1.82 15.10
CA GLY A 21 -21.18 1.95 16.22
C GLY A 21 -20.82 0.63 16.88
N LYS A 22 -21.09 -0.52 16.25
CA LYS A 22 -20.63 -1.83 16.76
C LYS A 22 -19.23 -2.11 16.27
N SER A 23 -18.37 -2.53 17.20
CA SER A 23 -16.96 -2.80 16.91
C SER A 23 -16.69 -4.29 16.68
N LEU A 24 -15.85 -4.61 15.70
CA LEU A 24 -15.28 -5.94 15.50
C LEU A 24 -13.78 -5.82 15.22
N ARG A 25 -12.97 -6.83 15.58
CA ARG A 25 -11.55 -6.83 15.23
C ARG A 25 -11.37 -6.79 13.72
N ALA A 26 -10.49 -5.92 13.24
CA ALA A 26 -10.15 -5.82 11.82
C ALA A 26 -9.68 -7.18 11.28
N LEU A 27 -8.85 -7.90 12.05
CA LEU A 27 -8.37 -9.22 11.64
C LEU A 27 -9.51 -10.20 11.35
N THR A 28 -10.59 -10.14 12.14
CA THR A 28 -11.79 -10.96 11.95
C THR A 28 -12.54 -10.55 10.69
N VAL A 29 -12.72 -9.25 10.45
CA VAL A 29 -13.41 -8.77 9.24
C VAL A 29 -12.65 -9.20 7.99
N PHE A 30 -11.34 -8.94 7.95
CA PHE A 30 -10.49 -9.25 6.79
C PHE A 30 -10.38 -10.77 6.56
N SER A 31 -10.24 -11.59 7.59
CA SER A 31 -10.18 -13.04 7.43
C SER A 31 -11.50 -13.63 6.95
N LEU A 32 -12.65 -13.10 7.39
CA LEU A 32 -13.97 -13.49 6.88
C LEU A 32 -14.15 -13.11 5.40
N CYS A 33 -13.73 -11.90 5.00
CA CYS A 33 -13.77 -11.48 3.61
C CYS A 33 -12.89 -12.38 2.71
N ILE A 34 -11.65 -12.66 3.13
CA ILE A 34 -10.74 -13.54 2.39
C ILE A 34 -11.32 -14.96 2.32
N ARG A 35 -11.83 -15.49 3.43
CA ARG A 35 -12.44 -16.83 3.47
C ARG A 35 -13.60 -16.95 2.48
N TYR A 36 -14.49 -15.95 2.47
CA TYR A 36 -15.59 -15.90 1.51
C TYR A 36 -15.08 -15.95 0.06
N MET A 37 -14.10 -15.13 -0.30
CA MET A 37 -13.51 -15.13 -1.65
C MET A 37 -12.86 -16.47 -2.01
N VAL A 38 -12.14 -17.09 -1.07
CA VAL A 38 -11.49 -18.39 -1.25
C VAL A 38 -12.52 -19.49 -1.46
N GLU A 39 -13.56 -19.52 -0.64
CA GLU A 39 -14.64 -20.52 -0.71
C GLU A 39 -15.44 -20.37 -2.01
N ASP A 40 -15.82 -19.14 -2.38
CA ASP A 40 -16.56 -18.84 -3.60
C ASP A 40 -15.75 -19.21 -4.86
N MET A 41 -14.48 -18.79 -4.93
CA MET A 41 -13.58 -19.15 -6.04
C MET A 41 -13.40 -20.66 -6.13
N THR A 42 -13.14 -21.33 -5.01
CA THR A 42 -12.96 -22.79 -4.96
C THR A 42 -14.24 -23.52 -5.41
N ALA A 43 -15.42 -23.02 -5.02
CA ALA A 43 -16.70 -23.59 -5.43
C ALA A 43 -16.92 -23.44 -6.94
N MET A 44 -16.68 -22.25 -7.51
CA MET A 44 -16.74 -22.02 -8.94
C MET A 44 -15.75 -22.90 -9.72
N TYR A 45 -14.50 -22.99 -9.24
CA TYR A 45 -13.45 -23.73 -9.94
C TYR A 45 -13.67 -25.24 -9.93
N LYS A 46 -14.20 -25.80 -8.83
CA LYS A 46 -14.58 -27.22 -8.75
C LYS A 46 -15.64 -27.62 -9.77
N GLN A 47 -16.52 -26.69 -10.16
CA GLN A 47 -17.52 -26.93 -11.20
C GLN A 47 -16.90 -26.95 -12.60
N GLN A 48 -15.79 -26.25 -12.81
CA GLN A 48 -15.15 -26.09 -14.12
C GLN A 48 -13.98 -27.07 -14.36
N VAL A 49 -13.28 -27.49 -13.32
CA VAL A 49 -12.05 -28.31 -13.41
C VAL A 49 -12.17 -29.54 -12.52
N SER A 50 -12.33 -30.71 -13.15
CA SER A 50 -12.40 -32.01 -12.45
C SER A 50 -11.05 -32.46 -11.90
N GLY A 51 -11.04 -33.00 -10.67
CA GLY A 51 -9.85 -33.65 -10.09
C GLY A 51 -8.84 -32.70 -9.42
N MET A 52 -9.21 -31.43 -9.22
CA MET A 52 -8.37 -30.45 -8.54
C MET A 52 -8.44 -30.60 -7.02
N ASP A 53 -7.28 -30.60 -6.36
CA ASP A 53 -7.17 -30.40 -4.92
C ASP A 53 -6.92 -28.90 -4.63
N PRO A 54 -7.79 -28.21 -3.88
CA PRO A 54 -7.58 -26.81 -3.47
C PRO A 54 -6.24 -26.58 -2.75
N LYS A 55 -5.65 -27.62 -2.16
CA LYS A 55 -4.31 -27.55 -1.54
C LYS A 55 -3.18 -27.31 -2.54
N ASN A 56 -3.43 -27.49 -3.84
CA ASN A 56 -2.46 -27.21 -4.89
C ASN A 56 -2.60 -25.80 -5.48
N ILE A 57 -3.49 -24.96 -4.91
CA ILE A 57 -3.62 -23.56 -5.30
C ILE A 57 -2.57 -22.74 -4.56
N HIS A 58 -1.77 -22.00 -5.32
CA HIS A 58 -0.92 -20.94 -4.77
C HIS A 58 -1.68 -19.61 -4.85
N TRP A 59 -1.83 -18.95 -3.71
CA TRP A 59 -2.55 -17.69 -3.58
C TRP A 59 -1.58 -16.52 -3.58
N VAL A 60 -1.92 -15.49 -4.34
CA VAL A 60 -1.20 -14.22 -4.33
C VAL A 60 -2.12 -13.14 -3.80
N LEU A 61 -1.75 -12.55 -2.67
CA LEU A 61 -2.49 -11.45 -2.05
C LEU A 61 -1.76 -10.14 -2.30
N THR A 62 -2.42 -9.19 -2.96
CA THR A 62 -1.83 -7.89 -3.27
C THR A 62 -2.03 -6.92 -2.11
N VAL A 63 -1.00 -6.12 -1.83
CA VAL A 63 -1.04 -5.08 -0.80
C VAL A 63 -0.44 -3.77 -1.32
N PRO A 64 -0.93 -2.61 -0.84
CA PRO A 64 -0.37 -1.31 -1.22
C PRO A 64 1.12 -1.25 -0.89
N ALA A 65 1.91 -0.68 -1.80
CA ALA A 65 3.33 -0.53 -1.53
C ALA A 65 3.56 0.45 -0.38
N ILE A 66 2.69 1.47 -0.17
CA ILE A 66 2.83 2.47 0.90
C ILE A 66 2.80 1.88 2.32
N TRP A 67 2.18 0.72 2.50
CA TRP A 67 2.03 0.07 3.80
C TRP A 67 3.38 -0.31 4.44
N ASP A 68 3.41 -0.26 5.77
CA ASP A 68 4.53 -0.74 6.57
C ASP A 68 4.53 -2.27 6.68
N ASP A 69 5.60 -2.80 7.27
CA ASP A 69 5.78 -4.25 7.42
C ASP A 69 4.69 -4.87 8.33
N ALA A 70 4.19 -4.11 9.30
CA ALA A 70 3.12 -4.53 10.21
C ALA A 70 1.80 -4.79 9.46
N ALA A 71 1.37 -3.85 8.62
CA ALA A 71 0.15 -3.98 7.85
C ALA A 71 0.24 -5.11 6.80
N LYS A 72 1.42 -5.33 6.20
CA LYS A 72 1.64 -6.47 5.29
C LYS A 72 1.51 -7.82 6.01
N GLN A 73 2.10 -7.93 7.20
CA GLN A 73 1.99 -9.15 8.01
C GLN A 73 0.59 -9.37 8.54
N PHE A 74 -0.13 -8.30 8.90
CA PHE A 74 -1.55 -8.36 9.24
C PHE A 74 -2.37 -9.03 8.13
N MET A 75 -2.12 -8.68 6.85
CA MET A 75 -2.81 -9.32 5.73
C MET A 75 -2.45 -10.79 5.54
N ARG A 76 -1.17 -11.16 5.74
CA ARG A 76 -0.76 -12.57 5.74
C ARG A 76 -1.50 -13.35 6.83
N HIS A 77 -1.54 -12.83 8.06
CA HIS A 77 -2.25 -13.46 9.16
C HIS A 77 -3.76 -13.56 8.89
N ALA A 78 -4.37 -12.53 8.30
CA ALA A 78 -5.78 -12.58 7.90
C ALA A 78 -6.05 -13.70 6.88
N ALA A 79 -5.13 -13.92 5.92
CA ALA A 79 -5.22 -14.99 4.93
C ALA A 79 -5.01 -16.38 5.54
N GLU A 80 -4.09 -16.51 6.49
CA GLU A 80 -3.86 -17.76 7.22
C GLU A 80 -5.05 -18.13 8.11
N GLU A 81 -5.63 -17.16 8.83
CA GLU A 81 -6.90 -17.30 9.57
C GLU A 81 -8.08 -17.67 8.65
N ALA A 82 -8.03 -17.24 7.38
CA ALA A 82 -9.00 -17.62 6.36
C ALA A 82 -8.85 -19.07 5.87
N GLY A 83 -7.77 -19.76 6.25
CA GLY A 83 -7.50 -21.15 5.91
C GLY A 83 -6.53 -21.35 4.75
N ILE A 84 -5.88 -20.28 4.27
CA ILE A 84 -4.82 -20.39 3.26
C ILE A 84 -3.53 -20.85 3.96
N SER A 85 -2.89 -21.90 3.44
CA SER A 85 -1.60 -22.35 3.97
C SER A 85 -0.51 -21.32 3.65
N GLY A 86 0.30 -20.94 4.64
CA GLY A 86 1.40 -19.99 4.47
C GLY A 86 2.41 -20.40 3.38
N SER A 87 2.62 -21.71 3.15
CA SER A 87 3.49 -22.21 2.08
C SER A 87 2.92 -21.97 0.67
N ASN A 88 1.61 -21.76 0.58
CA ASN A 88 0.87 -21.52 -0.65
C ASN A 88 0.38 -20.07 -0.73
N LEU A 89 1.06 -19.15 -0.05
CA LEU A 89 0.69 -17.74 0.02
C LEU A 89 1.90 -16.85 -0.24
N SER A 90 1.79 -16.02 -1.27
CA SER A 90 2.72 -14.92 -1.52
C SER A 90 2.01 -13.58 -1.36
N ILE A 91 2.72 -12.62 -0.77
CA ILE A 91 2.30 -11.22 -0.79
C ILE A 91 2.97 -10.55 -1.99
N ALA A 92 2.20 -9.78 -2.76
CA ALA A 92 2.70 -9.00 -3.90
C ALA A 92 2.42 -7.51 -3.67
N LEU A 93 3.36 -6.63 -4.04
CA LEU A 93 3.08 -5.19 -3.99
C LEU A 93 2.23 -4.81 -5.21
N GLU A 94 1.14 -4.08 -4.98
CA GLU A 94 0.22 -3.59 -6.02
C GLU A 94 0.95 -2.96 -7.22
N PRO A 95 1.89 -2.00 -7.06
CA PRO A 95 2.55 -1.37 -8.20
C PRO A 95 3.52 -2.30 -8.96
N GLU A 96 4.10 -3.31 -8.30
CA GLU A 96 4.96 -4.30 -8.93
C GLU A 96 4.15 -5.25 -9.80
N ALA A 97 3.04 -5.76 -9.25
CA ALA A 97 2.08 -6.56 -10.01
C ALA A 97 1.57 -5.77 -11.22
N ALA A 98 1.13 -4.53 -11.02
CA ALA A 98 0.72 -3.64 -12.10
C ALA A 98 1.80 -3.50 -13.18
N SER A 99 3.06 -3.32 -12.79
CA SER A 99 4.19 -3.19 -13.71
C SER A 99 4.45 -4.45 -14.52
N ILE A 100 4.41 -5.63 -13.89
CA ILE A 100 4.64 -6.92 -14.55
C ILE A 100 3.63 -7.13 -15.70
N TYR A 101 2.38 -6.73 -15.49
CA TYR A 101 1.35 -6.78 -16.52
C TYR A 101 1.49 -5.65 -17.54
N CYS A 102 1.49 -4.40 -17.08
CA CYS A 102 1.42 -3.23 -17.95
C CYS A 102 2.61 -3.13 -18.90
N ARG A 103 3.78 -3.66 -18.53
CA ARG A 103 4.93 -3.64 -19.43
C ARG A 103 4.81 -4.54 -20.67
N GLN A 104 3.87 -5.49 -20.63
CA GLN A 104 3.55 -6.35 -21.77
C GLN A 104 2.64 -5.63 -22.78
N LEU A 105 2.03 -4.51 -22.35
CA LEU A 105 1.17 -3.71 -23.18
C LEU A 105 1.97 -2.91 -24.20
N PRO A 106 1.32 -2.54 -25.32
CA PRO A 106 1.94 -1.65 -26.28
C PRO A 106 2.14 -0.26 -25.69
N VAL A 107 3.36 0.27 -25.82
CA VAL A 107 3.76 1.59 -25.33
C VAL A 107 3.55 2.66 -26.40
N HIS A 108 3.85 2.31 -27.65
CA HIS A 108 3.68 3.17 -28.81
C HIS A 108 3.24 2.37 -30.02
N VAL A 109 2.39 2.99 -30.84
CA VAL A 109 2.07 2.51 -32.18
C VAL A 109 2.79 3.45 -33.13
N ASP A 110 3.80 2.96 -33.85
CA ASP A 110 4.46 3.78 -34.86
C ASP A 110 3.51 4.07 -36.05
N GLU A 111 3.89 4.97 -36.94
CA GLU A 111 3.11 5.33 -38.13
C GLU A 111 2.83 4.12 -39.07
N GLN A 112 3.56 3.01 -38.88
CA GLN A 112 3.37 1.76 -39.61
C GLN A 112 2.52 0.73 -38.85
N GLY A 113 1.95 1.09 -37.70
CA GLY A 113 1.10 0.20 -36.90
C GLY A 113 1.87 -0.81 -36.05
N ARG A 114 3.20 -0.67 -35.92
CA ARG A 114 4.01 -1.57 -35.07
C ARG A 114 4.00 -1.09 -33.64
N PHE A 115 3.78 -2.05 -32.75
CA PHE A 115 3.80 -1.84 -31.32
C PHE A 115 5.23 -1.87 -30.77
N SER A 116 5.68 -0.78 -30.15
CA SER A 116 6.87 -0.85 -29.30
C SER A 116 6.46 -1.28 -27.89
N ARG A 117 7.32 -2.07 -27.25
CA ARG A 117 7.24 -2.41 -25.83
C ARG A 117 8.29 -1.60 -25.08
N PHE A 118 8.16 -1.55 -23.77
CA PHE A 118 9.23 -1.01 -22.94
C PHE A 118 10.52 -1.81 -23.14
N GLN A 119 11.63 -1.09 -23.12
CA GLN A 119 12.96 -1.65 -23.29
C GLN A 119 13.68 -1.63 -21.94
N THR A 120 14.77 -2.39 -21.87
CA THR A 120 15.71 -2.27 -20.74
C THR A 120 16.20 -0.82 -20.62
N GLY A 121 16.25 -0.32 -19.40
CA GLY A 121 16.57 1.06 -19.05
C GLY A 121 15.37 2.00 -19.06
N THR A 122 14.19 1.58 -19.56
CA THR A 122 13.00 2.43 -19.49
C THR A 122 12.58 2.64 -18.02
N LYS A 123 12.37 3.91 -17.66
CA LYS A 123 11.86 4.34 -16.36
C LYS A 123 10.44 4.89 -16.48
N TYR A 124 9.56 4.51 -15.57
CA TYR A 124 8.19 4.99 -15.55
C TYR A 124 7.65 5.10 -14.13
N VAL A 125 6.63 5.93 -13.97
CA VAL A 125 5.81 6.01 -12.76
C VAL A 125 4.68 5.00 -12.86
N VAL A 126 4.41 4.25 -11.79
CA VAL A 126 3.14 3.56 -11.60
C VAL A 126 2.26 4.44 -10.73
N LEU A 127 1.13 4.89 -11.25
CA LEU A 127 0.09 5.62 -10.55
C LEU A 127 -1.09 4.67 -10.35
N ASP A 128 -1.13 4.01 -9.20
CA ASP A 128 -2.29 3.21 -8.79
C ASP A 128 -3.32 4.13 -8.15
N ALA A 129 -4.34 4.48 -8.94
CA ALA A 129 -5.47 5.27 -8.51
C ALA A 129 -6.58 4.32 -8.04
N GLY A 130 -6.53 3.97 -6.75
CA GLY A 130 -7.50 3.13 -6.09
C GLY A 130 -8.76 3.88 -5.65
N GLY A 131 -9.66 3.13 -4.99
CA GLY A 131 -10.85 3.71 -4.36
C GLY A 131 -10.49 4.59 -3.17
N GLY A 132 -9.74 4.06 -2.20
CA GLY A 132 -9.37 4.80 -0.98
C GLY A 132 -8.03 5.54 -1.05
N THR A 133 -7.06 4.99 -1.78
CA THR A 133 -5.68 5.50 -1.80
C THR A 133 -5.20 5.75 -3.22
N ILE A 134 -4.20 6.62 -3.33
CA ILE A 134 -3.33 6.76 -4.49
C ILE A 134 -1.96 6.25 -4.08
N ASP A 135 -1.44 5.27 -4.79
CA ASP A 135 -0.14 4.65 -4.55
C ASP A 135 0.78 4.92 -5.76
N ILE A 136 1.97 5.47 -5.50
CA ILE A 136 2.89 5.93 -6.54
C ILE A 136 4.29 5.37 -6.32
N THR A 137 4.81 4.67 -7.33
CA THR A 137 6.20 4.18 -7.38
C THR A 137 6.89 4.57 -8.69
N VAL A 138 8.22 4.52 -8.68
CA VAL A 138 9.05 4.69 -9.88
C VAL A 138 9.80 3.39 -10.11
N HIS A 139 9.62 2.79 -11.29
CA HIS A 139 10.29 1.55 -11.68
C HIS A 139 11.20 1.76 -12.89
N GLU A 140 12.24 0.92 -12.97
CA GLU A 140 13.07 0.75 -14.15
C GLU A 140 13.07 -0.73 -14.56
N ILE A 141 13.01 -0.98 -15.87
CA ILE A 141 13.15 -2.32 -16.42
C ILE A 141 14.64 -2.62 -16.61
N CYS A 142 15.13 -3.68 -15.96
CA CYS A 142 16.49 -4.17 -16.07
C CYS A 142 16.62 -5.18 -17.23
N ASP A 143 17.84 -5.71 -17.41
CA ASP A 143 18.09 -6.85 -18.30
C ASP A 143 17.18 -8.04 -17.94
N GLY A 144 16.87 -8.88 -18.91
CA GLY A 144 15.99 -10.04 -18.70
C GLY A 144 14.53 -9.68 -18.34
N GLY A 145 14.17 -8.40 -18.34
CA GLY A 145 12.87 -7.94 -17.87
C GLY A 145 12.73 -8.05 -16.36
N HIS A 146 13.80 -7.89 -15.59
CA HIS A 146 13.67 -7.67 -14.15
C HIS A 146 13.21 -6.24 -13.85
N LEU A 147 12.69 -6.00 -12.63
CA LEU A 147 12.21 -4.70 -12.17
C LEU A 147 12.99 -4.26 -10.93
N LYS A 148 13.41 -3.00 -10.93
CA LYS A 148 13.90 -2.31 -9.73
C LYS A 148 13.04 -1.10 -9.41
N GLU A 149 12.78 -0.91 -8.12
CA GLU A 149 12.26 0.36 -7.61
C GLU A 149 13.40 1.39 -7.55
N LEU A 150 13.13 2.60 -8.05
CA LEU A 150 14.10 3.71 -8.06
C LEU A 150 13.89 4.71 -6.94
N TYR A 151 12.66 4.78 -6.43
CA TYR A 151 12.28 5.71 -5.38
C TYR A 151 11.24 5.05 -4.49
N LYS A 152 11.35 5.30 -3.17
CA LYS A 152 10.42 4.75 -2.18
C LYS A 152 8.96 5.01 -2.59
N ALA A 153 8.10 4.02 -2.42
CA ALA A 153 6.67 4.22 -2.69
C ALA A 153 6.07 5.34 -1.82
N THR A 154 5.24 6.17 -2.44
CA THR A 154 4.56 7.35 -1.85
C THR A 154 3.08 7.37 -2.22
N GLY A 155 2.27 8.23 -1.60
CA GLY A 155 0.83 8.23 -1.83
C GLY A 155 0.03 8.99 -0.77
N GLY A 156 -1.30 8.87 -0.83
CA GLY A 156 -2.24 9.41 0.16
C GLY A 156 -3.72 9.08 -0.16
N ALA A 157 -4.67 9.42 0.74
CA ALA A 157 -6.11 9.24 0.53
C ALA A 157 -6.68 10.32 -0.38
N TRP A 158 -6.26 10.24 -1.63
CA TRP A 158 -6.80 11.08 -2.70
C TRP A 158 -7.53 10.21 -3.73
N GLY A 159 -7.94 8.99 -3.33
CA GLY A 159 -8.60 8.04 -4.20
C GLY A 159 -10.01 8.47 -4.61
N GLY A 160 -10.68 7.60 -5.37
CA GLY A 160 -12.04 7.83 -5.84
C GLY A 160 -13.10 8.09 -4.75
N THR A 161 -12.88 7.69 -3.49
CA THR A 161 -13.78 7.96 -2.36
C THR A 161 -13.80 9.43 -1.96
N VAL A 162 -12.73 10.19 -2.21
CA VAL A 162 -12.74 11.64 -2.01
C VAL A 162 -13.78 12.30 -2.91
N VAL A 163 -13.94 11.78 -4.13
CA VAL A 163 -14.97 12.25 -5.07
C VAL A 163 -16.37 11.88 -4.59
N ASP A 164 -16.54 10.67 -4.05
CA ASP A 164 -17.82 10.22 -3.49
C ASP A 164 -18.23 11.07 -2.30
N ASN A 165 -17.29 11.39 -1.42
CA ASN A 165 -17.51 12.25 -0.25
C ASN A 165 -17.87 13.68 -0.69
N ALA A 166 -17.15 14.26 -1.64
CA ALA A 166 -17.47 15.60 -2.15
C ALA A 166 -18.87 15.66 -2.80
N PHE A 167 -19.32 14.58 -3.44
CA PHE A 167 -20.68 14.47 -3.93
C PHE A 167 -21.71 14.34 -2.79
N LEU A 168 -21.43 13.51 -1.79
CA LEU A 168 -22.30 13.37 -0.62
C LEU A 168 -22.43 14.68 0.16
N ASP A 169 -21.33 15.42 0.32
CA ASP A 169 -21.33 16.76 0.92
C ASP A 169 -22.21 17.72 0.12
N PHE A 170 -22.14 17.66 -1.22
CA PHE A 170 -23.05 18.43 -2.07
C PHE A 170 -24.51 18.07 -1.84
N ILE A 171 -24.85 16.78 -1.75
CA ILE A 171 -26.21 16.34 -1.42
C ILE A 171 -26.62 16.81 -0.01
N GLU A 172 -25.74 16.69 0.98
CA GLU A 172 -25.93 17.18 2.34
C GLU A 172 -26.22 18.69 2.36
N THR A 173 -25.53 19.49 1.54
CA THR A 173 -25.82 20.94 1.45
C THR A 173 -27.21 21.24 0.90
N LEU A 174 -27.78 20.33 0.08
CA LEU A 174 -29.12 20.48 -0.46
C LEU A 174 -30.19 20.07 0.56
N ILE A 175 -30.08 18.86 1.12
CA ILE A 175 -31.17 18.26 1.94
C ILE A 175 -30.98 18.41 3.45
N GLY A 176 -29.77 18.74 3.89
CA GLY A 176 -29.38 18.82 5.30
C GLY A 176 -28.88 17.49 5.88
N LYS A 177 -27.95 17.58 6.82
CA LYS A 177 -27.30 16.42 7.46
C LYS A 177 -28.27 15.45 8.10
N ASP A 178 -29.22 15.96 8.89
CA ASP A 178 -30.17 15.13 9.63
C ASP A 178 -31.06 14.31 8.69
N MET A 179 -31.47 14.91 7.55
CA MET A 179 -32.26 14.22 6.53
C MET A 179 -31.45 13.15 5.82
N LEU A 180 -30.18 13.44 5.48
CA LEU A 180 -29.30 12.46 4.84
C LEU A 180 -29.00 11.27 5.78
N MET A 181 -28.76 11.52 7.08
CA MET A 181 -28.55 10.47 8.07
C MET A 181 -29.80 9.61 8.24
N ARG A 182 -30.98 10.24 8.40
CA ARG A 182 -32.26 9.52 8.47
C ARG A 182 -32.51 8.67 7.22
N PHE A 183 -32.22 9.19 6.02
CA PHE A 183 -32.37 8.45 4.77
C PHE A 183 -31.46 7.22 4.72
N LYS A 184 -30.21 7.32 5.20
CA LYS A 184 -29.30 6.17 5.31
C LYS A 184 -29.86 5.11 6.27
N GLU A 185 -30.38 5.52 7.42
CA GLU A 185 -30.92 4.60 8.44
C GLU A 185 -32.21 3.90 8.00
N GLU A 186 -33.14 4.65 7.39
CA GLU A 186 -34.46 4.15 7.03
C GLU A 186 -34.48 3.46 5.65
N ASN A 187 -33.59 3.85 4.72
CA ASN A 187 -33.61 3.42 3.31
C ASN A 187 -32.20 3.09 2.76
N MET A 188 -31.44 2.25 3.48
CA MET A 188 -30.07 1.88 3.10
C MET A 188 -29.94 1.30 1.68
N GLU A 189 -30.90 0.50 1.22
CA GLU A 189 -30.85 -0.09 -0.13
C GLU A 189 -30.92 1.00 -1.22
N ASP A 190 -31.86 1.94 -1.11
CA ASP A 190 -31.96 3.08 -2.03
C ASP A 190 -30.73 3.99 -1.94
N PHE A 191 -30.14 4.14 -0.75
CA PHE A 191 -28.89 4.89 -0.58
C PHE A 191 -27.71 4.22 -1.30
N ILE A 192 -27.59 2.90 -1.21
CA ILE A 192 -26.56 2.13 -1.93
C ILE A 192 -26.76 2.23 -3.43
N ASP A 193 -27.99 2.12 -3.93
CA ASP A 193 -28.31 2.25 -5.35
C ASP A 193 -28.05 3.67 -5.87
N PHE A 194 -28.31 4.69 -5.05
CA PHE A 194 -27.98 6.08 -5.34
C PHE A 194 -26.47 6.29 -5.51
N LEU A 195 -25.67 5.77 -4.57
CA LEU A 195 -24.21 5.81 -4.68
C LEU A 195 -23.69 5.01 -5.88
N ARG A 196 -24.34 3.90 -6.23
CA ARG A 196 -23.98 3.10 -7.41
C ARG A 196 -24.23 3.84 -8.71
N ASP A 197 -25.35 4.57 -8.84
CA ASP A 197 -25.59 5.41 -10.01
C ASP A 197 -24.53 6.51 -10.13
N PHE A 198 -24.16 7.15 -9.01
CA PHE A 198 -23.06 8.12 -8.99
C PHE A 198 -21.72 7.50 -9.42
N GLU A 199 -21.36 6.34 -8.90
CA GLU A 199 -20.13 5.60 -9.26
C GLU A 199 -20.07 5.34 -10.77
N LEU A 200 -21.19 4.96 -11.39
CA LEU A 200 -21.27 4.78 -12.84
C LEU A 200 -21.02 6.09 -13.60
N LYS A 201 -21.54 7.23 -13.12
CA LYS A 201 -21.25 8.54 -13.74
C LYS A 201 -19.79 8.94 -13.55
N LYS A 202 -19.21 8.73 -12.37
CA LYS A 202 -17.79 9.00 -12.08
C LYS A 202 -16.85 8.29 -13.06
N ARG A 203 -17.21 7.08 -13.50
CA ARG A 203 -16.45 6.26 -14.46
C ARG A 203 -16.79 6.50 -15.93
N ALA A 204 -17.94 7.10 -16.26
CA ALA A 204 -18.41 7.25 -17.64
C ALA A 204 -18.41 8.69 -18.16
N SER A 205 -18.44 9.69 -17.29
CA SER A 205 -18.58 11.09 -17.71
C SER A 205 -17.29 11.65 -18.32
N GLU A 206 -17.29 11.78 -19.65
CA GLU A 206 -16.24 12.45 -20.43
C GLU A 206 -16.30 13.97 -20.25
N SER A 207 -15.13 14.61 -20.20
CA SER A 207 -15.06 16.01 -19.84
C SER A 207 -15.17 16.98 -21.03
N THR A 208 -15.16 16.43 -22.24
CA THR A 208 -15.24 17.13 -23.53
C THR A 208 -16.67 17.25 -24.07
N ARG A 209 -17.61 16.42 -23.61
CA ARG A 209 -19.03 16.56 -23.98
C ARG A 209 -19.65 17.68 -23.17
N LYS A 210 -20.27 18.66 -23.84
CA LYS A 210 -21.11 19.71 -23.21
C LYS A 210 -22.45 19.16 -22.70
N GLU A 211 -22.44 17.94 -22.18
CA GLU A 211 -23.64 17.25 -21.74
C GLU A 211 -23.74 17.34 -20.22
N ASN A 212 -24.99 17.45 -19.74
CA ASN A 212 -25.25 17.41 -18.31
C ASN A 212 -25.08 15.99 -17.79
N VAL A 213 -24.38 15.84 -16.67
CA VAL A 213 -24.37 14.60 -15.91
C VAL A 213 -25.74 14.44 -15.26
N THR A 214 -26.35 13.27 -15.44
CA THR A 214 -27.68 12.97 -14.90
C THR A 214 -27.57 11.87 -13.88
N ILE A 215 -27.99 12.16 -12.65
CA ILE A 215 -28.00 11.24 -11.51
C ILE A 215 -29.45 11.04 -11.06
N LYS A 216 -29.85 9.79 -10.82
CA LYS A 216 -31.18 9.46 -10.31
C LYS A 216 -31.25 9.77 -8.81
N ILE A 217 -32.26 10.51 -8.40
CA ILE A 217 -32.54 10.84 -7.00
C ILE A 217 -33.57 9.86 -6.44
N PRO A 218 -33.32 9.28 -5.24
CA PRO A 218 -34.30 8.46 -4.54
C PRO A 218 -35.64 9.18 -4.38
N PHE A 219 -36.74 8.43 -4.50
CA PHE A 219 -38.10 8.99 -4.54
C PHE A 219 -38.39 9.92 -3.35
N ASP A 220 -38.00 9.51 -2.15
CA ASP A 220 -38.20 10.23 -0.89
C ASP A 220 -37.46 11.58 -0.83
N LEU A 221 -36.43 11.77 -1.67
CA LEU A 221 -35.62 12.97 -1.70
C LEU A 221 -36.05 13.96 -2.80
N ILE A 222 -36.89 13.55 -3.76
CA ILE A 222 -37.21 14.33 -4.97
C ILE A 222 -37.78 15.71 -4.62
N GLU A 223 -38.81 15.78 -3.78
CA GLU A 223 -39.50 17.04 -3.46
C GLU A 223 -38.54 18.02 -2.76
N LEU A 224 -37.79 17.51 -1.78
CA LEU A 224 -36.84 18.30 -1.01
C LEU A 224 -35.69 18.81 -1.90
N VAL A 225 -35.09 17.94 -2.71
CA VAL A 225 -34.04 18.31 -3.66
C VAL A 225 -34.55 19.36 -4.65
N ASN A 226 -35.77 19.20 -5.20
CA ASN A 226 -36.34 20.15 -6.15
C ASN A 226 -36.46 21.57 -5.56
N SER A 227 -36.96 21.66 -4.32
CA SER A 227 -37.13 22.92 -3.60
C SER A 227 -35.78 23.59 -3.31
N LYS A 228 -34.81 22.78 -2.86
CA LYS A 228 -33.49 23.26 -2.42
C LYS A 228 -32.58 23.63 -3.58
N VAL A 229 -32.59 22.87 -4.68
CA VAL A 229 -31.84 23.20 -5.91
C VAL A 229 -32.24 24.57 -6.44
N LYS A 230 -33.55 24.89 -6.49
CA LYS A 230 -34.06 26.19 -6.97
C LYS A 230 -33.56 27.39 -6.15
N SER A 231 -33.40 27.19 -4.84
CA SER A 231 -32.89 28.23 -3.91
C SER A 231 -31.37 28.18 -3.73
N SER A 232 -30.68 27.17 -4.27
CA SER A 232 -29.24 27.02 -4.16
C SER A 232 -28.45 27.98 -5.07
N PRO A 233 -27.16 28.23 -4.76
CA PRO A 233 -26.25 28.93 -5.67
C PRO A 233 -26.07 28.24 -7.03
N TYR A 234 -26.44 26.97 -7.13
CA TYR A 234 -26.29 26.14 -8.33
C TYR A 234 -27.55 26.11 -9.21
N ASN A 235 -28.59 26.89 -8.91
CA ASN A 235 -29.88 26.84 -9.63
C ASN A 235 -29.83 27.08 -11.16
N LYS A 236 -28.73 27.64 -11.67
CA LYS A 236 -28.45 27.81 -13.10
C LYS A 236 -27.73 26.62 -13.75
N GLN A 237 -27.03 25.81 -12.95
CA GLN A 237 -26.16 24.72 -13.41
C GLN A 237 -26.71 23.34 -13.01
N VAL A 238 -27.62 23.30 -12.03
CA VAL A 238 -28.25 22.10 -11.51
C VAL A 238 -29.75 22.25 -11.57
N THR A 239 -30.43 21.26 -12.13
CA THR A 239 -31.89 21.23 -12.28
C THR A 239 -32.42 19.84 -12.00
N LEU A 240 -33.69 19.73 -11.58
CA LEU A 240 -34.36 18.46 -11.40
C LEU A 240 -35.44 18.27 -12.46
N ALA A 241 -35.43 17.14 -13.17
CA ALA A 241 -36.41 16.77 -14.17
C ALA A 241 -37.02 15.39 -13.83
N GLY A 242 -38.13 15.38 -13.10
CA GLY A 242 -38.66 14.16 -12.48
C GLY A 242 -37.75 13.71 -11.33
N ASP A 243 -37.27 12.48 -11.39
CA ASP A 243 -36.27 11.90 -10.47
C ASP A 243 -34.82 12.16 -10.92
N LYS A 244 -34.60 12.92 -12.00
CA LYS A 244 -33.28 13.10 -12.61
C LYS A 244 -32.66 14.43 -12.21
N LEU A 245 -31.63 14.40 -11.38
CA LEU A 245 -30.77 15.55 -11.08
C LEU A 245 -29.79 15.73 -12.24
N ARG A 246 -30.00 16.80 -13.01
CA ARG A 246 -29.15 17.18 -14.14
C ARG A 246 -28.20 18.28 -13.71
N MET A 247 -26.92 18.03 -13.89
CA MET A 247 -25.83 18.88 -13.43
C MET A 247 -24.88 19.20 -14.58
N ASP A 248 -24.53 20.47 -14.74
CA ASP A 248 -23.48 20.87 -15.67
C ASP A 248 -22.15 20.19 -15.31
N ILE A 249 -21.40 19.77 -16.33
CA ILE A 249 -20.09 19.15 -16.15
C ILE A 249 -19.13 20.03 -15.34
N SER A 250 -19.28 21.36 -15.37
CA SER A 250 -18.48 22.29 -14.56
C SER A 250 -18.69 22.08 -13.06
N VAL A 251 -19.92 21.81 -12.61
CA VAL A 251 -20.22 21.52 -11.20
C VAL A 251 -19.72 20.11 -10.87
N PHE A 252 -19.98 19.14 -11.74
CA PHE A 252 -19.57 17.76 -11.52
C PHE A 252 -18.06 17.61 -11.33
N ARG A 253 -17.26 18.37 -12.09
CA ARG A 253 -15.80 18.42 -11.93
C ARG A 253 -15.33 18.94 -10.57
N LEU A 254 -16.13 19.73 -9.86
CA LEU A 254 -15.74 20.24 -8.53
C LEU A 254 -15.54 19.10 -7.53
N PHE A 255 -16.29 17.99 -7.66
CA PHE A 255 -16.14 16.82 -6.79
C PHE A 255 -14.76 16.16 -6.93
N PHE A 256 -14.09 16.33 -8.07
CA PHE A 256 -12.80 15.72 -8.35
C PHE A 256 -11.63 16.61 -7.92
N LYS A 257 -11.89 17.89 -7.62
CA LYS A 257 -10.86 18.91 -7.52
C LYS A 257 -9.81 18.57 -6.47
N GLU A 258 -10.23 18.26 -5.25
CA GLU A 258 -9.30 17.94 -4.15
C GLU A 258 -8.42 16.73 -4.47
N SER A 259 -9.05 15.65 -4.94
CA SER A 259 -8.35 14.42 -5.32
C SER A 259 -7.32 14.68 -6.43
N ILE A 260 -7.74 15.29 -7.53
CA ILE A 260 -6.87 15.55 -8.69
C ILE A 260 -5.75 16.53 -8.36
N ASP A 261 -6.03 17.62 -7.64
CA ASP A 261 -5.01 18.61 -7.29
C ASP A 261 -3.89 17.96 -6.47
N ASN A 262 -4.23 17.12 -5.50
CA ASN A 262 -3.25 16.39 -4.69
C ASN A 262 -2.43 15.40 -5.53
N ILE A 263 -3.08 14.62 -6.41
CA ILE A 263 -2.40 13.68 -7.33
C ILE A 263 -1.41 14.44 -8.23
N VAL A 264 -1.86 15.51 -8.88
CA VAL A 264 -1.04 16.29 -9.83
C VAL A 264 0.14 16.94 -9.11
N MET A 265 -0.09 17.55 -7.95
CA MET A 265 0.96 18.15 -7.15
C MET A 265 2.01 17.11 -6.77
N HIS A 266 1.58 15.95 -6.26
CA HIS A 266 2.48 14.89 -5.82
C HIS A 266 3.30 14.30 -6.96
N VAL A 267 2.69 14.07 -8.13
CA VAL A 267 3.42 13.57 -9.32
C VAL A 267 4.42 14.62 -9.83
N LYS A 268 4.08 15.92 -9.80
CA LYS A 268 5.04 16.99 -10.16
C LYS A 268 6.24 17.01 -9.21
N ASP A 269 6.00 16.90 -7.90
CA ASP A 269 7.07 16.87 -6.90
C ASP A 269 7.95 15.63 -7.07
N LEU A 270 7.35 14.46 -7.31
CA LEU A 270 8.08 13.22 -7.58
C LEU A 270 8.99 13.33 -8.80
N LEU A 271 8.48 13.84 -9.92
CA LEU A 271 9.23 14.02 -11.16
C LEU A 271 10.32 15.10 -11.05
N GLY A 272 10.25 15.96 -10.03
CA GLY A 272 11.31 16.92 -9.69
C GLY A 272 12.52 16.31 -8.97
N ASN A 273 12.40 15.09 -8.44
CA ASN A 273 13.49 14.40 -7.73
C ASN A 273 14.52 13.80 -8.69
N SER A 274 15.77 13.73 -8.25
CA SER A 274 16.88 13.14 -9.03
C SER A 274 16.66 11.68 -9.40
N GLU A 275 15.99 10.92 -8.53
CA GLU A 275 15.69 9.50 -8.65
C GLU A 275 14.67 9.22 -9.77
N ALA A 276 13.80 10.20 -10.06
CA ALA A 276 12.85 10.14 -11.17
C ALA A 276 13.43 10.69 -12.49
N SER A 277 14.72 11.01 -12.53
CA SER A 277 15.37 11.52 -13.75
C SER A 277 15.36 10.46 -14.86
N GLY A 278 14.87 10.87 -16.03
CA GLY A 278 14.71 10.01 -17.21
C GLY A 278 13.42 9.19 -17.23
N VAL A 279 12.48 9.42 -16.30
CA VAL A 279 11.12 8.89 -16.41
C VAL A 279 10.46 9.42 -17.69
N GLU A 280 9.95 8.51 -18.52
CA GLU A 280 9.32 8.82 -19.81
C GLU A 280 7.82 8.51 -19.88
N ALA A 281 7.29 7.74 -18.92
CA ALA A 281 5.90 7.30 -18.93
C ALA A 281 5.25 7.29 -17.53
N ILE A 282 3.91 7.37 -17.53
CA ILE A 282 3.07 7.17 -16.35
C ILE A 282 2.07 6.05 -16.68
N LEU A 283 2.12 4.97 -15.91
CA LEU A 283 1.18 3.85 -15.97
C LEU A 283 0.03 4.14 -15.00
N MET A 284 -1.17 4.36 -15.51
CA MET A 284 -2.36 4.61 -14.69
C MET A 284 -3.14 3.31 -14.49
N VAL A 285 -3.14 2.79 -13.25
CA VAL A 285 -3.86 1.56 -12.87
C VAL A 285 -4.84 1.86 -11.73
N GLY A 286 -5.62 0.86 -11.31
CA GLY A 286 -6.61 1.02 -10.26
C GLY A 286 -7.97 1.52 -10.78
N GLY A 287 -9.03 1.27 -10.03
CA GLY A 287 -10.40 1.55 -10.48
C GLY A 287 -10.70 3.03 -10.71
N TYR A 288 -10.04 3.94 -10.00
CA TYR A 288 -10.23 5.38 -10.21
C TYR A 288 -9.57 5.86 -11.52
N SER A 289 -8.55 5.15 -12.01
CA SER A 289 -7.99 5.35 -13.35
C SER A 289 -8.96 5.02 -14.47
N GLU A 290 -10.17 4.50 -14.20
CA GLU A 290 -11.23 4.38 -15.22
C GLU A 290 -11.90 5.72 -15.53
N SER A 291 -11.86 6.69 -14.60
CA SER A 291 -12.53 7.98 -14.75
C SER A 291 -11.96 8.82 -15.90
N PRO A 292 -12.78 9.22 -16.89
CA PRO A 292 -12.33 10.08 -17.99
C PRO A 292 -11.79 11.42 -17.51
N ILE A 293 -12.39 12.02 -16.48
CA ILE A 293 -11.97 13.31 -15.91
C ILE A 293 -10.54 13.21 -15.36
N LEU A 294 -10.21 12.12 -14.65
CA LEU A 294 -8.86 11.89 -14.14
C LEU A 294 -7.88 11.69 -15.30
N LYS A 295 -8.20 10.79 -16.25
CA LYS A 295 -7.35 10.49 -17.42
C LYS A 295 -6.98 11.75 -18.19
N GLU A 296 -7.99 12.53 -18.58
CA GLU A 296 -7.80 13.74 -19.39
C GLU A 296 -7.03 14.82 -18.62
N THR A 297 -7.22 14.91 -17.29
CA THR A 297 -6.47 15.88 -16.48
C THR A 297 -5.00 15.50 -16.36
N ILE A 298 -4.69 14.22 -16.11
CA ILE A 298 -3.29 13.74 -16.07
C ILE A 298 -2.62 13.92 -17.44
N GLN A 299 -3.29 13.57 -18.54
CA GLN A 299 -2.77 13.80 -19.90
C GLN A 299 -2.48 15.29 -20.17
N LYS A 300 -3.35 16.19 -19.70
CA LYS A 300 -3.18 17.64 -19.85
C LYS A 300 -2.05 18.20 -18.99
N GLU A 301 -1.92 17.75 -17.75
CA GLU A 301 -0.92 18.24 -16.80
C GLU A 301 0.50 17.72 -17.09
N PHE A 302 0.61 16.56 -17.75
CA PHE A 302 1.89 15.92 -18.09
C PHE A 302 2.04 15.66 -19.60
N PRO A 303 1.99 16.70 -20.46
CA PRO A 303 1.97 16.55 -21.92
C PRO A 303 3.28 15.99 -22.52
N ARG A 304 4.35 15.93 -21.73
CA ARG A 304 5.65 15.36 -22.13
C ARG A 304 5.80 13.88 -21.74
N MET A 305 4.87 13.34 -20.96
CA MET A 305 4.91 11.96 -20.50
C MET A 305 4.04 11.08 -21.40
N ASN A 306 4.47 9.85 -21.66
CA ASN A 306 3.62 8.86 -22.28
C ASN A 306 2.64 8.31 -21.22
N ILE A 307 1.35 8.67 -21.33
CA ILE A 307 0.32 8.20 -20.39
C ILE A 307 -0.25 6.88 -20.91
N ILE A 308 0.00 5.80 -20.19
CA ILE A 308 -0.42 4.45 -20.57
C ILE A 308 -1.48 3.98 -19.58
N ILE A 309 -2.64 3.63 -20.13
CA ILE A 309 -3.78 3.13 -19.36
C ILE A 309 -4.10 1.74 -19.92
N PRO A 310 -4.04 0.66 -19.13
CA PRO A 310 -4.44 -0.67 -19.58
C PRO A 310 -5.94 -0.69 -19.94
N PRO A 311 -6.40 -1.64 -20.78
CA PRO A 311 -7.82 -1.75 -21.12
C PRO A 311 -8.75 -1.87 -19.91
N GLU A 312 -8.30 -2.59 -18.88
CA GLU A 312 -9.03 -2.79 -17.61
C GLU A 312 -8.15 -2.36 -16.42
N PRO A 313 -8.07 -1.05 -16.10
CA PRO A 313 -7.23 -0.52 -15.02
C PRO A 313 -7.50 -1.13 -13.65
N SER A 314 -8.77 -1.43 -13.34
CA SER A 314 -9.16 -2.10 -12.10
C SER A 314 -8.65 -3.54 -11.97
N LEU A 315 -8.40 -4.25 -13.09
CA LEU A 315 -7.93 -5.63 -13.11
C LEU A 315 -6.41 -5.75 -13.36
N ALA A 316 -5.74 -4.65 -13.70
CA ALA A 316 -4.32 -4.66 -14.06
C ALA A 316 -3.42 -5.24 -12.95
N ILE A 317 -3.70 -4.90 -11.70
CA ILE A 317 -2.97 -5.40 -10.52
C ILE A 317 -3.21 -6.91 -10.35
N LEU A 318 -4.46 -7.38 -10.40
CA LEU A 318 -4.77 -8.80 -10.22
C LEU A 318 -4.20 -9.65 -11.36
N THR A 319 -4.26 -9.14 -12.60
CA THR A 319 -3.64 -9.79 -13.76
C THR A 319 -2.12 -9.90 -13.57
N GLY A 320 -1.50 -8.82 -13.10
CA GLY A 320 -0.10 -8.79 -12.72
C GLY A 320 0.26 -9.74 -11.58
N ALA A 321 -0.61 -9.87 -10.58
CA ALA A 321 -0.41 -10.73 -9.42
C ALA A 321 -0.38 -12.22 -9.80
N VAL A 322 -1.21 -12.63 -10.76
CA VAL A 322 -1.16 -13.99 -11.32
C VAL A 322 0.20 -14.26 -11.97
N ILE A 323 0.71 -13.32 -12.77
CA ILE A 323 2.03 -13.45 -13.42
C ILE A 323 3.14 -13.47 -12.35
N PHE A 324 3.05 -12.60 -11.35
CA PHE A 324 3.97 -12.58 -10.20
C PHE A 324 4.02 -13.92 -9.47
N GLY A 325 2.85 -14.56 -9.24
CA GLY A 325 2.79 -15.88 -8.59
C GLY A 325 3.58 -16.96 -9.32
N HIS A 326 3.67 -16.87 -10.65
CA HIS A 326 4.49 -17.78 -11.47
C HIS A 326 5.96 -17.33 -11.57
N CYS A 327 6.22 -16.02 -11.54
CA CYS A 327 7.53 -15.44 -11.79
C CYS A 327 7.91 -14.38 -10.74
N PRO A 328 8.04 -14.74 -9.44
CA PRO A 328 8.30 -13.75 -8.39
C PRO A 328 9.69 -13.11 -8.50
N HIS A 329 10.65 -13.83 -9.10
CA HIS A 329 12.02 -13.38 -9.37
C HIS A 329 12.12 -12.21 -10.37
N LEU A 330 11.01 -11.81 -11.00
CA LEU A 330 10.98 -10.63 -11.87
C LEU A 330 11.21 -9.34 -11.08
N ILE A 331 11.01 -9.35 -9.77
CA ILE A 331 11.40 -8.24 -8.91
C ILE A 331 12.82 -8.51 -8.43
N GLU A 332 13.74 -7.60 -8.73
CA GLU A 332 15.17 -7.74 -8.41
C GLU A 332 15.53 -6.89 -7.20
N GLN A 333 15.02 -5.65 -7.15
CA GLN A 333 15.46 -4.67 -6.15
C GLN A 333 14.33 -3.74 -5.73
N ARG A 334 14.31 -3.37 -4.44
CA ARG A 334 13.38 -2.39 -3.86
C ARG A 334 14.13 -1.25 -3.19
N VAL A 335 13.44 -0.16 -2.85
CA VAL A 335 14.04 0.93 -2.06
C VAL A 335 13.53 0.88 -0.63
N SER A 336 14.46 0.84 0.32
CA SER A 336 14.10 0.88 1.73
C SER A 336 13.38 2.18 2.09
N LYS A 337 12.21 2.06 2.70
CA LYS A 337 11.45 3.23 3.16
C LYS A 337 11.94 3.76 4.49
N PHE A 338 12.38 2.85 5.34
CA PHE A 338 12.73 3.13 6.72
C PHE A 338 14.22 2.93 6.94
N ILE A 339 14.70 3.48 8.04
CA ILE A 339 16.00 3.12 8.61
C ILE A 339 15.75 1.92 9.51
N TYR A 340 16.40 0.79 9.20
CA TYR A 340 16.33 -0.41 10.03
C TYR A 340 17.61 -0.55 10.84
N GLY A 341 17.48 -1.00 12.07
CA GLY A 341 18.62 -1.20 12.95
C GLY A 341 18.30 -2.04 14.17
N VAL A 342 19.34 -2.50 14.84
CA VAL A 342 19.21 -3.34 16.04
C VAL A 342 19.63 -2.58 17.29
N LYS A 343 19.02 -2.97 18.41
CA LYS A 343 19.44 -2.52 19.73
C LYS A 343 20.75 -3.20 20.12
N LEU A 344 21.78 -2.42 20.45
CA LEU A 344 23.08 -2.95 20.87
C LEU A 344 23.70 -2.22 22.05
N LYS A 345 24.68 -2.90 22.67
CA LYS A 345 25.57 -2.36 23.70
C LYS A 345 26.92 -2.04 23.10
N ARG A 346 27.24 -0.76 22.92
CA ARG A 346 28.57 -0.32 22.47
C ARG A 346 29.39 0.24 23.63
N GLU A 347 30.67 0.52 23.40
CA GLU A 347 31.52 1.17 24.38
C GLU A 347 30.94 2.53 24.83
N PHE A 348 30.97 2.79 26.14
CA PHE A 348 30.46 4.03 26.71
C PHE A 348 31.49 5.16 26.56
N VAL A 349 31.11 6.22 25.86
CA VAL A 349 31.96 7.41 25.65
C VAL A 349 31.58 8.50 26.64
N LYS A 350 32.42 8.68 27.66
CA LYS A 350 32.23 9.72 28.69
C LYS A 350 32.15 11.11 28.05
N GLY A 351 31.10 11.86 28.39
CA GLY A 351 30.87 13.22 27.87
C GLY A 351 30.06 13.29 26.58
N ARG A 352 29.88 12.17 25.88
CA ARG A 352 28.99 12.06 24.70
C ARG A 352 27.71 11.27 25.01
N ASP A 353 27.85 10.18 25.75
CA ASP A 353 26.73 9.27 26.03
C ASP A 353 25.96 9.68 27.30
N PRO A 354 24.62 9.55 27.30
CA PRO A 354 23.80 9.84 28.49
C PRO A 354 24.14 8.91 29.64
N LYS A 355 24.25 9.47 30.86
CA LYS A 355 24.68 8.70 32.04
C LYS A 355 23.69 7.59 32.42
N GLU A 356 22.40 7.83 32.16
CA GLU A 356 21.29 6.91 32.36
C GLU A 356 21.35 5.67 31.46
N LYS A 357 22.09 5.72 30.35
CA LYS A 357 22.31 4.57 29.45
C LYS A 357 23.56 3.76 29.81
N ARG A 358 24.30 4.16 30.84
CA ARG A 358 25.54 3.51 31.25
C ARG A 358 25.25 2.19 31.97
N ILE A 359 25.82 1.10 31.49
CA ILE A 359 25.74 -0.22 32.12
C ILE A 359 27.13 -0.80 32.35
N LYS A 360 27.32 -1.49 33.48
CA LYS A 360 28.56 -2.24 33.77
C LYS A 360 28.35 -3.69 33.33
N THR A 361 29.24 -4.20 32.49
CA THR A 361 29.24 -5.58 32.01
C THR A 361 30.60 -6.23 32.24
N ASP A 362 30.72 -7.54 31.99
CA ASP A 362 32.02 -8.22 32.07
C ASP A 362 32.97 -7.76 30.96
N ALA A 363 32.42 -7.23 29.87
CA ALA A 363 33.15 -6.62 28.76
C ALA A 363 33.42 -5.11 28.95
N GLY A 364 33.32 -4.60 30.17
CA GLY A 364 33.61 -3.20 30.53
C GLY A 364 32.38 -2.31 30.73
N ILE A 365 32.57 -0.99 30.67
CA ILE A 365 31.47 -0.02 30.77
C ILE A 365 30.89 0.18 29.36
N ARG A 366 29.60 -0.10 29.20
CA ARG A 366 28.88 -0.02 27.94
C ARG A 366 27.76 1.03 27.98
N CYS A 367 27.37 1.50 26.80
CA CYS A 367 26.17 2.29 26.58
C CYS A 367 25.08 1.36 26.03
N ASP A 368 23.98 1.22 26.76
CA ASP A 368 22.83 0.42 26.34
C ASP A 368 21.89 1.22 25.43
N ASP A 369 20.93 0.51 24.83
CA ASP A 369 19.89 1.06 23.95
C ASP A 369 20.41 1.78 22.70
N HIS A 370 21.65 1.56 22.28
CA HIS A 370 22.16 2.18 21.07
C HIS A 370 21.42 1.61 19.85
N PHE A 371 20.94 2.50 18.98
CA PHE A 371 20.35 2.12 17.70
C PHE A 371 21.47 2.02 16.67
N HIS A 372 21.84 0.78 16.32
CA HIS A 372 22.84 0.51 15.30
C HIS A 372 22.16 0.29 13.96
N ILE A 373 22.42 1.21 13.03
CA ILE A 373 21.77 1.20 11.72
C ILE A 373 22.35 0.08 10.87
N MET A 374 21.47 -0.75 10.31
CA MET A 374 21.80 -1.83 9.39
C MET A 374 21.45 -1.45 7.95
N VAL A 375 20.36 -0.71 7.75
CA VAL A 375 19.87 -0.27 6.43
C VAL A 375 19.38 1.17 6.54
N GLN A 376 19.74 2.01 5.58
CA GLN A 376 19.30 3.40 5.48
C GLN A 376 17.99 3.53 4.69
N SER A 377 17.23 4.60 4.96
CA SER A 377 16.11 4.98 4.08
C SER A 377 16.65 5.47 2.73
N GLY A 378 16.05 5.01 1.64
CA GLY A 378 16.51 5.25 0.27
C GLY A 378 17.53 4.23 -0.24
N GLU A 379 17.96 3.28 0.60
CA GLU A 379 18.93 2.27 0.20
C GLU A 379 18.30 1.23 -0.74
N PRO A 380 18.95 0.89 -1.87
CA PRO A 380 18.53 -0.20 -2.73
C PRO A 380 18.73 -1.56 -2.04
N LEU A 381 17.70 -2.39 -2.03
CA LEU A 381 17.69 -3.70 -1.39
C LEU A 381 17.47 -4.79 -2.44
N SER A 382 18.50 -5.58 -2.71
CA SER A 382 18.39 -6.75 -3.58
C SER A 382 17.55 -7.83 -2.89
N ILE A 383 16.58 -8.37 -3.62
CA ILE A 383 15.74 -9.45 -3.10
C ILE A 383 16.59 -10.68 -2.89
N ASP A 384 16.37 -11.32 -1.75
CA ASP A 384 17.02 -12.55 -1.34
C ASP A 384 18.53 -12.49 -1.07
N ASP A 385 19.13 -11.29 -1.08
CA ASP A 385 20.50 -11.05 -0.62
C ASP A 385 20.54 -10.54 0.83
N TYR A 386 21.63 -10.87 1.54
CA TYR A 386 21.92 -10.28 2.83
C TYR A 386 22.36 -8.82 2.64
N GLN A 387 21.54 -7.89 3.12
CA GLN A 387 21.84 -6.46 3.04
C GLN A 387 22.85 -6.04 4.10
N PHE A 388 22.94 -6.84 5.17
CA PHE A 388 23.79 -6.58 6.30
C PHE A 388 24.26 -7.90 6.89
N GLU A 389 25.54 -7.95 7.26
CA GLU A 389 26.13 -9.00 8.08
C GLU A 389 27.18 -8.37 9.00
N GLU A 390 26.93 -8.36 10.30
CA GLU A 390 27.93 -7.95 11.28
C GLU A 390 27.99 -8.87 12.49
N ARG A 391 29.18 -8.92 13.10
CA ARG A 391 29.51 -9.73 14.27
C ARG A 391 29.40 -8.88 15.52
N PHE A 392 28.57 -9.31 16.47
CA PHE A 392 28.37 -8.61 17.72
C PHE A 392 28.90 -9.39 18.91
N PRO A 393 29.74 -8.76 19.77
CA PRO A 393 30.30 -9.42 20.93
C PRO A 393 29.30 -9.56 22.06
N ILE A 394 29.47 -10.60 22.86
CA ILE A 394 28.63 -10.86 24.03
C ILE A 394 29.12 -10.05 25.24
N SER A 395 28.17 -9.48 25.98
CA SER A 395 28.48 -8.55 27.06
C SER A 395 28.73 -9.22 28.41
N PHE A 396 28.25 -10.44 28.63
CA PHE A 396 28.36 -11.14 29.92
C PHE A 396 28.91 -12.57 29.76
N ILE A 397 29.82 -12.97 30.64
CA ILE A 397 30.60 -14.22 30.56
C ILE A 397 29.69 -15.46 30.62
N TYR A 398 28.62 -15.40 31.40
CA TYR A 398 27.67 -16.50 31.60
C TYR A 398 26.38 -16.35 30.77
N GLN A 399 26.35 -15.43 29.81
CA GLN A 399 25.17 -15.22 28.97
C GLN A 399 24.88 -16.48 28.15
N LYS A 400 23.66 -17.03 28.32
CA LYS A 400 23.16 -18.22 27.61
C LYS A 400 22.26 -17.88 26.43
N PHE A 401 21.74 -16.65 26.37
CA PHE A 401 20.84 -16.21 25.31
C PHE A 401 21.15 -14.76 24.94
N VAL A 402 21.08 -14.45 23.65
CA VAL A 402 21.16 -13.09 23.11
C VAL A 402 19.81 -12.77 22.47
N LYS A 403 19.11 -11.78 23.01
CA LYS A 403 17.91 -11.23 22.38
C LYS A 403 18.33 -10.10 21.43
N VAL A 404 18.15 -10.30 20.14
CA VAL A 404 18.32 -9.29 19.10
C VAL A 404 16.97 -8.65 18.84
N GLU A 405 16.85 -7.35 19.10
CA GLU A 405 15.62 -6.59 18.89
C GLU A 405 15.81 -5.66 17.68
N LEU A 406 14.94 -5.80 16.68
CA LEU A 406 14.94 -5.03 15.46
C LEU A 406 14.00 -3.84 15.58
N TYR A 407 14.46 -2.68 15.12
CA TYR A 407 13.78 -1.41 15.18
C TYR A 407 13.74 -0.74 13.80
N THR A 408 12.74 0.10 13.62
CA THR A 408 12.55 0.93 12.43
C THR A 408 12.33 2.40 12.81
N THR A 409 12.74 3.33 11.95
CA THR A 409 12.42 4.76 12.07
C THR A 409 12.45 5.47 10.72
N THR A 410 11.71 6.58 10.60
CA THR A 410 11.83 7.52 9.47
C THR A 410 12.68 8.75 9.81
N ILE A 411 13.10 8.90 11.07
CA ILE A 411 13.81 10.09 11.55
C ILE A 411 15.31 9.89 11.36
N LYS A 412 15.95 10.83 10.65
CA LYS A 412 17.41 10.82 10.46
C LYS A 412 18.14 11.11 11.77
N HIS A 413 19.33 10.53 11.93
CA HIS A 413 20.25 10.76 13.05
C HIS A 413 19.75 10.31 14.44
N VAL A 414 18.82 9.35 14.49
CA VAL A 414 18.46 8.67 15.74
C VAL A 414 19.69 7.92 16.30
N LYS A 415 19.92 8.05 17.61
CA LYS A 415 21.07 7.46 18.30
C LYS A 415 20.69 6.30 19.21
N PHE A 416 19.48 6.33 19.76
CA PHE A 416 18.99 5.33 20.70
C PHE A 416 17.65 4.77 20.27
N VAL A 417 17.40 3.50 20.59
CA VAL A 417 16.10 2.86 20.31
C VAL A 417 14.96 3.44 21.15
N THR A 418 15.29 4.22 22.17
CA THR A 418 14.34 4.98 22.99
C THR A 418 14.08 6.39 22.48
N ASP A 419 14.77 6.83 21.42
CA ASP A 419 14.51 8.14 20.83
C ASP A 419 13.11 8.15 20.19
N LYS A 420 12.47 9.33 20.17
CA LYS A 420 11.15 9.50 19.58
C LYS A 420 11.17 9.03 18.12
N GLY A 421 10.19 8.23 17.73
CA GLY A 421 10.04 7.74 16.35
C GLY A 421 10.78 6.43 16.04
N CYS A 422 11.55 5.87 16.98
CA CYS A 422 11.98 4.48 16.89
C CYS A 422 10.86 3.54 17.34
N LYS A 423 10.55 2.54 16.52
CA LYS A 423 9.57 1.49 16.84
C LYS A 423 10.23 0.13 16.76
N ARG A 424 10.04 -0.71 17.79
CA ARG A 424 10.44 -2.12 17.72
C ARG A 424 9.48 -2.82 16.75
N ILE A 425 10.02 -3.62 15.85
CA ILE A 425 9.22 -4.37 14.87
C ILE A 425 9.30 -5.88 15.05
N GLY A 426 10.31 -6.39 15.76
CA GLY A 426 10.39 -7.81 16.11
C GLY A 426 11.66 -8.15 16.89
N SER A 427 11.80 -9.41 17.27
CA SER A 427 13.02 -9.88 17.93
C SER A 427 13.30 -11.36 17.69
N VAL A 428 14.58 -11.74 17.79
CA VAL A 428 15.05 -13.13 17.74
C VAL A 428 15.88 -13.40 19.00
N THR A 429 15.64 -14.54 19.64
CA THR A 429 16.45 -14.98 20.79
C THR A 429 17.34 -16.14 20.38
N VAL A 430 18.65 -15.90 20.40
CA VAL A 430 19.67 -16.88 20.01
C VAL A 430 20.24 -17.53 21.26
N PRO A 431 20.22 -18.85 21.39
CA PRO A 431 20.96 -19.54 22.44
C PRO A 431 22.47 -19.47 22.13
N VAL A 432 23.28 -19.23 23.16
CA VAL A 432 24.74 -19.13 23.03
C VAL A 432 25.40 -20.16 23.93
N SER A 433 26.31 -20.93 23.34
CA SER A 433 27.05 -21.97 24.03
C SER A 433 28.34 -21.42 24.66
N GLY A 434 29.02 -22.23 25.47
CA GLY A 434 30.32 -21.86 26.06
C GLY A 434 30.26 -20.79 27.15
N ARG A 435 31.42 -20.17 27.42
CA ARG A 435 31.59 -19.09 28.41
C ARG A 435 32.61 -18.09 27.87
N GLY A 436 32.52 -16.84 28.32
CA GLY A 436 33.46 -15.78 27.95
C GLY A 436 32.82 -14.68 27.10
N ILE A 437 33.59 -13.62 26.89
CA ILE A 437 33.15 -12.40 26.17
C ILE A 437 33.63 -12.35 24.70
N ASP A 438 34.52 -13.27 24.32
CA ASP A 438 35.03 -13.37 22.93
C ASP A 438 34.00 -13.96 21.97
N ARG A 439 32.96 -14.61 22.51
CA ARG A 439 31.84 -15.20 21.79
C ARG A 439 31.04 -14.12 21.06
N ARG A 440 30.55 -14.45 19.85
CA ARG A 440 29.85 -13.52 18.98
C ARG A 440 28.57 -14.11 18.41
N VAL A 441 27.65 -13.22 18.08
CA VAL A 441 26.47 -13.52 17.26
C VAL A 441 26.61 -12.73 15.96
N ILE A 442 26.51 -13.42 14.84
CA ILE A 442 26.41 -12.80 13.52
C ILE A 442 24.94 -12.46 13.31
N ILE A 443 24.64 -11.19 13.02
CA ILE A 443 23.28 -10.75 12.72
C ILE A 443 23.20 -10.44 11.23
N ARG A 444 22.22 -11.03 10.55
CA ARG A 444 21.93 -10.81 9.15
C ARG A 444 20.51 -10.30 8.96
N LEU A 445 20.37 -9.29 8.11
CA LEU A 445 19.06 -8.80 7.68
C LEU A 445 18.87 -9.12 6.20
N LYS A 446 17.77 -9.80 5.90
CA LYS A 446 17.40 -10.22 4.55
C LYS A 446 16.00 -9.74 4.24
N PHE A 447 15.81 -9.15 3.07
CA PHE A 447 14.51 -8.80 2.53
C PHE A 447 14.11 -9.91 1.55
N GLY A 448 13.38 -10.90 2.07
CA GLY A 448 12.94 -12.07 1.31
C GLY A 448 11.64 -11.74 0.58
N GLY A 449 11.74 -11.24 -0.64
CA GLY A 449 10.60 -10.66 -1.33
C GLY A 449 9.97 -9.56 -0.47
N THR A 450 8.65 -9.61 -0.26
CA THR A 450 7.84 -8.61 0.51
C THR A 450 8.03 -8.65 2.01
N GLU A 451 8.86 -9.56 2.53
CA GLU A 451 8.93 -9.86 3.95
C GLU A 451 10.34 -9.66 4.49
N LEU A 452 10.41 -9.15 5.72
CA LEU A 452 11.66 -8.91 6.41
C LEU A 452 12.03 -10.14 7.24
N ARG A 453 13.21 -10.70 7.02
CA ARG A 453 13.74 -11.83 7.78
C ARG A 453 14.97 -11.40 8.55
N LEU A 454 14.90 -11.53 9.87
CA LEU A 454 16.06 -11.39 10.76
C LEU A 454 16.63 -12.78 11.01
N GLU A 455 17.90 -12.96 10.67
CA GLU A 455 18.65 -14.17 10.91
C GLU A 455 19.81 -13.86 11.86
N CYS A 456 20.03 -14.74 12.83
CA CYS A 456 21.11 -14.61 13.77
C CYS A 456 21.80 -15.96 13.91
N GLU A 457 23.12 -15.97 13.78
CA GLU A 457 23.96 -17.16 13.87
C GLU A 457 24.89 -17.05 15.07
N GLU A 458 24.97 -18.11 15.87
CA GLU A 458 26.01 -18.22 16.89
C GLU A 458 27.32 -18.69 16.25
N GLU A 459 28.37 -17.87 16.34
CA GLU A 459 29.57 -18.00 15.50
C GLU A 459 30.36 -19.30 15.77
N ASP A 460 30.38 -19.79 17.00
CA ASP A 460 31.22 -20.94 17.39
C ASP A 460 30.57 -22.29 16.99
N THR A 461 29.24 -22.35 17.02
CA THR A 461 28.45 -23.57 16.75
C THR A 461 27.82 -23.57 15.36
N GLY A 462 27.74 -22.41 14.70
CA GLY A 462 27.01 -22.23 13.44
C GLY A 462 25.49 -22.36 13.59
N LEU A 463 24.96 -22.30 14.81
CA LEU A 463 23.53 -22.44 15.04
C LEU A 463 22.79 -21.18 14.54
N ILE A 464 21.94 -21.37 13.54
CA ILE A 464 21.13 -20.31 12.95
C ILE A 464 19.74 -20.29 13.60
N THR A 465 19.35 -19.13 14.12
CA THR A 465 17.97 -18.80 14.52
C THR A 465 17.46 -17.69 13.62
N SER A 466 16.31 -17.87 12.99
CA SER A 466 15.73 -16.84 12.12
C SER A 466 14.24 -16.68 12.36
N LYS A 467 13.73 -15.46 12.16
CA LYS A 467 12.31 -15.15 12.24
C LYS A 467 11.91 -14.16 11.14
N PHE A 468 10.75 -14.37 10.53
CA PHE A 468 10.09 -13.33 9.75
C PHE A 468 9.48 -12.30 10.71
N ILE A 469 9.78 -11.04 10.49
CA ILE A 469 9.41 -9.98 11.42
C ILE A 469 7.90 -9.73 11.31
N ASP A 470 7.17 -10.09 12.36
CA ASP A 470 5.74 -9.85 12.54
C ASP A 470 5.50 -8.78 13.61
N SER A 471 4.55 -7.89 13.37
CA SER A 471 4.22 -6.79 14.31
C SER A 471 3.37 -7.23 15.50
N PHE A 472 3.27 -8.54 15.75
CA PHE A 472 2.43 -9.13 16.81
C PHE A 472 3.23 -9.43 18.10
N ASP A 473 4.51 -9.01 18.17
CA ASP A 473 5.48 -9.30 19.23
C ASP A 473 5.85 -8.13 20.18
#